data_AF-A0A5C6M322-F1
#
_entry.id   AF-A0A5C6M322-F1
#
_cell.length_a   1.000
_cell.length_b   1.000
_cell.length_c   1.000
_cell.angle_alpha   90.00
_cell.angle_beta   90.00
_cell.angle_gamma   90.00
#
_symmetry.space_group_name_H-M   'P 1'
#
loop_
_entity.id
_entity.type
_entity.pdbx_description
1 polymer ?
#
loop_
_entity_poly.entity_id
_entity_poly.type
_entity_poly.pdbx_seq_one_letter_code
_entity_poly.pdbx_strand_id
1 'polypeptide(L)'
;MVKFFRSGNPLTVVLLLMYTILVKFYYLIHPSSYLADGNEGLLYDLLVKWMGMVFGKNPFLFTSLAVLLLLLQALLVTKIVNHQRLFAKTNYLPAMAYMLFTSLYQGWNVFSPGLLVNLVMLWVISSITLLYTRTSARDVVFNIGFALGVCGLFYFPATIFVFSYG
;
A
#
# COMPACT_ATOMS: atom_id res chain seq x y z
N MET A 1 -26.31 6.75 3.12
CA MET A 1 -24.86 6.83 2.85
C MET A 1 -24.25 5.55 2.27
N VAL A 2 -24.80 4.34 2.49
CA VAL A 2 -24.24 3.08 1.92
C VAL A 2 -24.58 2.85 0.43
N LYS A 3 -25.67 3.44 -0.10
CA LYS A 3 -26.07 3.28 -1.51
C LYS A 3 -25.14 3.98 -2.52
N PHE A 4 -24.36 4.96 -2.11
CA PHE A 4 -23.51 5.75 -3.03
C PHE A 4 -22.22 5.02 -3.44
N PHE A 5 -21.73 4.08 -2.62
CA PHE A 5 -20.52 3.28 -2.90
C PHE A 5 -20.77 2.07 -3.81
N ARG A 6 -21.94 2.02 -4.44
CA ARG A 6 -22.45 0.87 -5.21
C ARG A 6 -22.36 1.08 -6.73
N SER A 7 -21.99 2.26 -7.20
CA SER A 7 -21.67 2.52 -8.61
C SER A 7 -20.16 2.63 -8.75
N GLY A 8 -19.56 1.96 -9.73
CA GLY A 8 -18.15 2.16 -10.14
C GLY A 8 -17.88 3.54 -10.74
N ASN A 9 -18.48 4.58 -10.16
CA ASN A 9 -18.46 5.95 -10.61
C ASN A 9 -17.23 6.65 -9.99
N PRO A 10 -16.41 7.38 -10.76
CA PRO A 10 -15.24 8.10 -10.24
C PRO A 10 -15.55 9.01 -9.03
N LEU A 11 -16.80 9.48 -8.87
CA LEU A 11 -17.25 10.20 -7.67
C LEU A 11 -17.04 9.42 -6.36
N THR A 12 -17.09 8.09 -6.38
CA THR A 12 -16.86 7.25 -5.19
C THR A 12 -15.40 7.27 -4.73
N VAL A 13 -14.44 7.51 -5.63
CA VAL A 13 -13.02 7.69 -5.27
C VAL A 13 -12.86 9.00 -4.51
N VAL A 14 -13.56 10.06 -4.92
CA VAL A 14 -13.57 11.35 -4.20
C VAL A 14 -14.17 11.20 -2.81
N LEU A 15 -15.28 10.48 -2.68
CA LEU A 15 -15.88 10.17 -1.38
C LEU A 15 -14.94 9.33 -0.51
N LEU A 16 -14.19 8.40 -1.10
CA LEU A 16 -13.17 7.62 -0.38
C LEU A 16 -12.03 8.51 0.11
N LEU A 17 -11.60 9.48 -0.69
CA LEU A 17 -10.57 10.43 -0.31
C LEU A 17 -11.04 11.27 0.89
N MET A 18 -12.25 11.81 0.85
CA MET A 18 -12.86 12.50 2.00
C MET A 18 -12.93 11.59 3.23
N TYR A 19 -13.32 10.33 3.05
CA TYR A 19 -13.36 9.35 4.13
C TYR A 19 -11.96 9.08 4.73
N THR A 20 -10.94 8.95 3.90
CA THR A 20 -9.55 8.79 4.33
C THR A 20 -9.07 9.95 5.17
N ILE A 21 -9.36 11.18 4.75
CA ILE A 21 -9.00 12.38 5.51
C ILE A 21 -9.71 12.36 6.88
N LEU A 22 -11.00 12.02 6.92
CA LEU A 22 -11.76 11.95 8.18
C LEU A 22 -11.21 10.89 9.14
N VAL A 23 -10.95 9.67 8.65
CA VAL A 23 -10.48 8.56 9.49
C VAL A 23 -9.04 8.78 9.95
N LYS A 24 -8.18 9.35 9.08
CA LYS A 24 -6.77 9.61 9.41
C LYS A 24 -6.49 11.02 9.94
N PHE A 25 -7.55 11.79 10.23
CA PHE A 25 -7.44 13.14 10.77
C PHE A 25 -6.61 13.18 12.07
N TYR A 26 -6.83 12.21 12.97
CA TYR A 26 -6.07 12.07 14.20
C TYR A 26 -4.56 11.92 13.95
N TYR A 27 -4.18 11.10 12.96
CA TYR A 27 -2.77 10.88 12.61
C TYR A 27 -2.15 12.07 11.87
N LEU A 28 -2.94 12.84 11.10
CA LEU A 28 -2.47 14.08 10.49
C LEU A 28 -2.13 15.16 11.52
N ILE A 29 -2.85 15.19 12.65
CA ILE A 29 -2.63 16.15 13.75
C ILE A 29 -1.46 15.71 14.65
N HIS A 30 -1.22 14.41 14.77
CA HIS A 30 -0.10 13.83 15.52
C HIS A 30 0.94 13.24 14.55
N PRO A 31 1.73 14.08 13.86
CA PRO A 31 2.64 13.61 12.84
C PRO A 31 3.75 12.76 13.49
N SER A 32 3.84 11.53 13.03
CA SER A 32 4.91 10.61 13.41
C SER A 32 6.08 10.72 12.43
N SER A 33 7.30 10.64 12.93
CA SER A 33 8.49 10.45 12.07
C SER A 33 8.46 9.08 11.38
N TYR A 34 9.36 8.85 10.42
CA TYR A 34 9.56 7.52 9.86
C TYR A 34 9.92 6.51 10.97
N LEU A 35 9.42 5.29 10.84
CA LEU A 35 9.70 4.21 11.78
C LEU A 35 10.99 3.52 11.33
N ALA A 36 12.04 3.69 12.15
CA ALA A 36 13.33 3.04 11.97
C ALA A 36 13.34 1.72 12.75
N ASP A 37 12.77 0.67 12.17
CA ASP A 37 12.47 -0.60 12.86
C ASP A 37 13.73 -1.49 13.05
N GLY A 38 14.93 -0.97 12.74
CA GLY A 38 16.19 -1.70 12.84
C GLY A 38 16.37 -2.84 11.82
N ASN A 39 15.35 -3.15 11.04
CA ASN A 39 15.32 -4.21 10.02
C ASN A 39 15.16 -3.64 8.59
N GLU A 40 15.64 -2.41 8.44
CA GLU A 40 15.55 -1.62 7.22
C GLU A 40 16.50 -2.19 6.16
N GLY A 41 15.98 -2.45 4.96
CA GLY A 41 16.84 -2.81 3.84
C GLY A 41 17.65 -1.61 3.32
N LEU A 42 18.75 -1.88 2.64
CA LEU A 42 19.65 -0.86 2.07
C LEU A 42 18.92 0.18 1.20
N LEU A 43 17.91 -0.24 0.42
CA LEU A 43 17.14 0.67 -0.41
C LEU A 43 16.22 1.59 0.40
N TYR A 44 15.71 1.14 1.55
CA TYR A 44 14.87 1.97 2.40
C TYR A 44 15.68 3.10 3.03
N ASP A 45 16.86 2.79 3.58
CA ASP A 45 17.76 3.81 4.14
C ASP A 45 18.18 4.84 3.09
N LEU A 46 18.52 4.38 1.87
CA LEU A 46 18.83 5.28 0.76
C LEU A 46 17.64 6.18 0.38
N LEU A 47 16.43 5.62 0.32
CA LEU A 47 15.21 6.35 0.01
C LEU A 47 14.91 7.41 1.08
N VAL A 48 15.00 7.04 2.36
CA VAL A 48 14.80 7.98 3.49
C VAL A 48 15.85 9.08 3.48
N LYS A 49 17.12 8.77 3.20
CA LYS A 49 18.20 9.77 3.05
C LYS A 49 17.95 10.71 1.88
N TRP A 50 17.55 10.18 0.72
CA TRP A 50 17.22 10.99 -0.45
C TRP A 50 16.02 11.90 -0.18
N MET A 51 14.96 11.36 0.44
CA MET A 51 13.80 12.16 0.86
C MET A 51 14.19 13.24 1.87
N GLY A 52 15.06 12.92 2.83
CA GLY A 52 15.58 13.87 3.80
C GLY A 52 16.42 14.99 3.17
N MET A 53 17.12 14.70 2.08
CA MET A 53 17.88 15.70 1.31
C MET A 53 16.97 16.62 0.48
N VAL A 54 15.94 16.07 -0.16
CA VAL A 54 15.05 16.82 -1.06
C VAL A 54 13.98 17.62 -0.29
N PHE A 55 13.41 17.03 0.76
CA PHE A 55 12.22 17.55 1.45
C PHE A 55 12.48 17.96 2.90
N GLY A 56 13.68 17.72 3.43
CA GLY A 56 14.01 17.93 4.84
C GLY A 56 13.35 16.91 5.78
N LYS A 57 13.64 17.01 7.08
CA LYS A 57 13.08 16.14 8.12
C LYS A 57 11.70 16.60 8.62
N ASN A 58 10.78 16.93 7.72
CA ASN A 58 9.44 17.40 8.11
C ASN A 58 8.49 16.22 8.42
N PRO A 59 8.06 16.02 9.68
CA PRO A 59 7.19 14.89 10.09
C PRO A 59 5.83 14.86 9.37
N PHE A 60 5.31 16.02 8.99
CA PHE A 60 4.05 16.12 8.25
C PHE A 60 4.14 15.49 6.85
N LEU A 61 5.27 15.63 6.18
CA LEU A 61 5.46 15.07 4.83
C LEU A 61 5.49 13.54 4.87
N PHE A 62 6.20 12.95 5.81
CA PHE A 62 6.25 11.50 5.99
C PHE A 62 4.87 10.92 6.32
N THR A 63 4.14 11.59 7.22
CA THR A 63 2.78 11.19 7.58
C THR A 63 1.83 11.30 6.37
N SER A 64 1.86 12.41 5.64
CA SER A 64 1.05 12.59 4.42
C SER A 64 1.37 11.53 3.37
N LEU A 65 2.63 11.16 3.20
CA LEU A 65 3.05 10.14 2.24
C LEU A 65 2.61 8.74 2.66
N ALA A 66 2.67 8.41 3.97
CA ALA A 66 2.13 7.17 4.50
C ALA A 66 0.61 7.07 4.26
N VAL A 67 -0.15 8.15 4.49
CA VAL A 67 -1.59 8.21 4.21
C VAL A 67 -1.88 8.01 2.72
N LEU A 68 -1.10 8.63 1.84
CA LEU A 68 -1.24 8.48 0.39
C LEU A 68 -0.99 7.03 -0.04
N LEU A 69 0.05 6.39 0.49
CA LEU A 69 0.35 4.99 0.23
C LEU A 69 -0.77 4.06 0.72
N LEU A 70 -1.34 4.31 1.90
CA LEU A 70 -2.50 3.55 2.41
C LEU A 70 -3.73 3.71 1.52
N LEU A 71 -3.97 4.92 0.99
CA LEU A 71 -5.04 5.17 0.02
C LEU A 71 -4.82 4.36 -1.27
N LEU A 72 -3.58 4.33 -1.80
CA LEU A 72 -3.24 3.53 -2.98
C LEU A 72 -3.46 2.03 -2.72
N GLN A 73 -3.06 1.53 -1.55
CA GLN A 73 -3.30 0.14 -1.16
C GLN A 73 -4.80 -0.19 -1.09
N ALA A 74 -5.61 0.68 -0.48
CA ALA A 74 -7.06 0.50 -0.40
C ALA A 74 -7.72 0.42 -1.80
N LEU A 75 -7.26 1.26 -2.73
CA LEU A 75 -7.72 1.25 -4.12
C LEU A 75 -7.29 -0.02 -4.86
N LEU A 76 -6.05 -0.48 -4.67
CA LEU A 76 -5.55 -1.73 -5.27
C LEU A 76 -6.34 -2.93 -4.77
N VAL A 77 -6.60 -3.03 -3.46
CA VAL A 77 -7.44 -4.10 -2.88
C VAL A 77 -8.83 -4.07 -3.52
N THR A 78 -9.44 -2.90 -3.63
CA THR A 78 -10.76 -2.75 -4.26
C THR A 78 -10.74 -3.16 -5.74
N LYS A 79 -9.67 -2.82 -6.47
CA LYS A 79 -9.48 -3.26 -7.85
C LYS A 79 -9.41 -4.78 -7.96
N ILE A 80 -8.64 -5.44 -7.10
CA ILE A 80 -8.49 -6.91 -7.09
C ILE A 80 -9.86 -7.57 -6.83
N VAL A 81 -10.55 -7.14 -5.77
CA VAL A 81 -11.86 -7.69 -5.37
C VAL A 81 -12.89 -7.54 -6.48
N ASN A 82 -12.95 -6.35 -7.10
CA ASN A 82 -13.90 -6.08 -8.18
C ASN A 82 -13.53 -6.82 -9.47
N HIS A 83 -12.25 -6.94 -9.79
CA HIS A 83 -11.79 -7.68 -10.96
C HIS A 83 -12.09 -9.17 -10.86
N GLN A 84 -11.93 -9.75 -9.67
CA GLN A 84 -12.25 -11.14 -9.38
C GLN A 84 -13.74 -11.41 -9.14
N ARG A 85 -14.60 -10.38 -9.25
CA ARG A 85 -16.05 -10.48 -9.02
C ARG A 85 -16.39 -11.20 -7.71
N LEU A 86 -15.60 -10.96 -6.65
CA LEU A 86 -15.82 -11.58 -5.34
C LEU A 86 -17.15 -11.13 -4.71
N PHE A 87 -17.70 -10.02 -5.17
CA PHE A 87 -19.05 -9.57 -4.86
C PHE A 87 -19.92 -9.52 -6.11
N ALA A 88 -21.22 -9.72 -5.93
CA ALA A 88 -22.22 -9.68 -7.00
C ALA A 88 -22.28 -8.33 -7.74
N LYS A 89 -21.78 -7.24 -7.13
CA LYS A 89 -21.72 -5.90 -7.72
C LYS A 89 -20.41 -5.22 -7.34
N THR A 90 -19.88 -4.41 -8.25
CA THR A 90 -18.72 -3.55 -8.00
C THR A 90 -19.01 -2.61 -6.84
N ASN A 91 -18.16 -2.62 -5.82
CA ASN A 91 -18.31 -1.79 -4.63
C ASN A 91 -16.95 -1.33 -4.08
N TYR A 92 -16.99 -0.28 -3.26
CA TYR A 92 -15.81 0.29 -2.57
C TYR A 92 -15.76 -0.08 -1.08
N LEU A 93 -16.62 -1.01 -0.65
CA LEU A 93 -16.57 -1.59 0.70
C LEU A 93 -15.18 -2.14 1.06
N PRO A 94 -14.42 -2.81 0.15
CA PRO A 94 -13.09 -3.29 0.48
C PRO A 94 -12.13 -2.18 0.87
N ALA A 95 -12.11 -1.06 0.15
CA ALA A 95 -11.26 0.08 0.49
C ALA A 95 -11.67 0.72 1.82
N MET A 96 -12.97 0.84 2.11
CA MET A 96 -13.44 1.35 3.40
C MET A 96 -13.00 0.48 4.56
N ALA A 97 -13.18 -0.84 4.43
CA ALA A 97 -12.77 -1.80 5.43
C ALA A 97 -11.25 -1.74 5.63
N TYR A 98 -10.47 -1.73 4.54
CA TYR A 98 -9.01 -1.61 4.59
C TYR A 98 -8.56 -0.34 5.32
N MET A 99 -9.17 0.81 5.01
CA MET A 99 -8.89 2.08 5.67
C MET A 99 -9.25 2.08 7.16
N LEU A 100 -10.33 1.40 7.55
CA LEU A 100 -10.67 1.22 8.96
C LEU A 100 -9.63 0.35 9.67
N PHE A 101 -9.34 -0.84 9.13
CA PHE A 101 -8.38 -1.77 9.74
C PHE A 101 -7.00 -1.13 9.91
N THR A 102 -6.53 -0.41 8.90
CA THR A 102 -5.24 0.30 9.00
C THR A 102 -5.24 1.40 10.04
N SER A 103 -6.39 1.91 10.44
CA SER A 103 -6.51 2.96 11.45
C SER A 103 -6.68 2.40 12.86
N LEU A 104 -6.95 1.09 13.01
CA LEU A 104 -7.01 0.43 14.31
C LEU A 104 -5.63 0.19 14.93
N TYR A 105 -4.59 0.08 14.11
CA TYR A 105 -3.23 -0.15 14.55
C TYR A 105 -2.30 1.01 14.16
N GLN A 106 -1.78 1.73 15.16
CA GLN A 106 -0.96 2.91 14.94
C GLN A 106 0.30 2.64 14.11
N GLY A 107 0.93 1.47 14.27
CA GLY A 107 2.15 1.11 13.52
C GLY A 107 1.96 1.04 12.00
N TRP A 108 0.73 0.86 11.50
CA TRP A 108 0.43 0.86 10.06
C TRP A 108 0.18 2.27 9.50
N ASN A 109 0.09 3.29 10.35
CA ASN A 109 -0.11 4.68 9.95
C ASN A 109 1.19 5.47 9.82
N VAL A 110 2.32 4.81 10.07
CA VAL A 110 3.65 5.42 10.02
C VAL A 110 4.34 5.02 8.72
N PHE A 111 5.17 5.92 8.18
CA PHE A 111 6.03 5.58 7.05
C PHE A 111 7.07 4.55 7.48
N SER A 112 6.93 3.34 6.95
CA SER A 112 7.76 2.18 7.30
C SER A 112 8.13 1.37 6.05
N PRO A 113 9.23 0.60 6.08
CA PRO A 113 9.61 -0.25 4.95
C PRO A 113 8.52 -1.28 4.62
N GLY A 114 7.85 -1.81 5.65
CA GLY A 114 6.74 -2.75 5.49
C GLY A 114 5.57 -2.16 4.70
N LEU A 115 5.31 -0.86 4.83
CA LEU A 115 4.24 -0.18 4.09
C LEU A 115 4.54 -0.13 2.58
N LEU A 116 5.80 0.10 2.19
CA LEU A 116 6.21 0.05 0.79
C LEU A 116 6.14 -1.37 0.23
N VAL A 117 6.66 -2.35 0.96
CA VAL A 117 6.60 -3.76 0.55
C VAL A 117 5.16 -4.23 0.39
N ASN A 118 4.27 -3.86 1.31
CA ASN A 118 2.84 -4.19 1.22
C ASN A 118 2.18 -3.64 -0.06
N LEU A 119 2.53 -2.42 -0.48
CA LEU A 119 2.00 -1.84 -1.73
C LEU A 119 2.42 -2.69 -2.94
N VAL A 120 3.70 -3.06 -3.01
CA VAL A 120 4.22 -3.86 -4.12
C VAL A 120 3.64 -5.27 -4.09
N MET A 121 3.50 -5.89 -2.92
CA MET A 121 2.86 -7.21 -2.78
C MET A 121 1.42 -7.20 -3.28
N LEU A 122 0.62 -6.19 -2.91
CA LEU A 122 -0.73 -6.04 -3.45
C LEU A 122 -0.74 -5.87 -4.97
N TRP A 123 0.22 -5.12 -5.51
CA TRP A 123 0.38 -4.97 -6.96
C TRP A 123 0.77 -6.28 -7.66
N VAL A 124 1.67 -7.06 -7.07
CA VAL A 124 2.06 -8.40 -7.55
C VAL A 124 0.85 -9.33 -7.58
N ILE A 125 0.07 -9.40 -6.50
CA ILE A 125 -1.17 -10.19 -6.44
C ILE A 125 -2.11 -9.75 -7.57
N SER A 126 -2.36 -8.46 -7.72
CA SER A 126 -3.20 -7.93 -8.81
C SER A 126 -2.68 -8.33 -10.19
N SER A 127 -1.37 -8.41 -10.38
CA SER A 127 -0.74 -8.72 -11.67
C SER A 127 -0.81 -10.22 -11.97
N ILE A 128 -0.62 -11.09 -10.97
CA ILE A 128 -0.83 -12.53 -11.09
C ILE A 128 -2.27 -12.84 -11.48
N THR A 129 -3.22 -12.18 -10.82
CA THR A 129 -4.64 -12.33 -11.12
C THR A 129 -4.99 -11.99 -12.57
N LEU A 130 -4.34 -10.97 -13.15
CA LEU A 130 -4.52 -10.57 -14.55
C LEU A 130 -3.83 -11.52 -15.54
N LEU A 131 -2.85 -12.30 -15.09
CA LEU A 131 -2.07 -13.21 -15.91
C LEU A 131 -2.94 -14.32 -16.51
N TYR A 132 -3.93 -14.81 -15.75
CA TYR A 132 -4.86 -15.86 -16.16
C TYR A 132 -5.66 -15.52 -17.42
N THR A 133 -5.85 -14.24 -17.72
CA THR A 133 -6.66 -13.76 -18.86
C THR A 133 -5.83 -13.21 -20.02
N ARG A 134 -4.50 -13.21 -19.91
CA ARG A 134 -3.60 -12.62 -20.91
C ARG A 134 -2.97 -13.67 -21.81
N THR A 135 -2.90 -13.39 -23.11
CA THR A 135 -2.22 -14.21 -24.12
C THR A 135 -0.69 -14.09 -24.08
N SER A 136 -0.16 -12.96 -23.58
CA SER A 136 1.28 -12.74 -23.40
C SER A 136 1.66 -12.56 -21.92
N ALA A 137 2.02 -13.67 -21.25
CA ALA A 137 2.37 -13.68 -19.83
C ALA A 137 3.82 -13.24 -19.52
N ARG A 138 4.72 -13.27 -20.51
CA ARG A 138 6.17 -13.13 -20.30
C ARG A 138 6.56 -11.79 -19.64
N ASP A 139 6.06 -10.67 -20.16
CA ASP A 139 6.42 -9.34 -19.67
C ASP A 139 5.89 -9.08 -18.26
N VAL A 140 4.67 -9.56 -17.98
CA VAL A 140 4.04 -9.40 -16.66
C VAL A 140 4.78 -10.23 -15.61
N VAL A 141 5.17 -11.47 -15.94
CA VAL A 141 5.96 -12.33 -15.03
C VAL A 141 7.34 -11.74 -14.76
N PHE A 142 8.02 -11.20 -15.79
CA PHE A 142 9.29 -10.50 -15.61
C PHE A 142 9.14 -9.30 -14.66
N ASN A 143 8.13 -8.46 -14.88
CA ASN A 143 7.88 -7.29 -14.02
C ASN A 143 7.54 -7.69 -12.56
N ILE A 144 6.80 -8.78 -12.36
CA ILE A 144 6.53 -9.33 -11.03
C ILE A 144 7.83 -9.78 -10.36
N GLY A 145 8.65 -10.58 -11.05
CA GLY A 145 9.93 -11.06 -10.52
C GLY A 145 10.89 -9.92 -10.17
N PHE A 146 10.98 -8.92 -11.05
CA PHE A 146 11.77 -7.71 -10.82
C PHE A 146 11.27 -6.93 -9.59
N ALA A 147 9.95 -6.71 -9.49
CA ALA A 147 9.35 -6.01 -8.35
C ALA A 147 9.57 -6.75 -7.03
N LEU A 148 9.49 -8.09 -7.02
CA LEU A 148 9.79 -8.93 -5.85
C LEU A 148 11.26 -8.85 -5.44
N GLY A 149 12.19 -8.87 -6.40
CA GLY A 149 13.63 -8.69 -6.13
C GLY A 149 13.93 -7.33 -5.49
N VAL A 150 13.31 -6.26 -6.00
CA VAL A 150 13.41 -4.92 -5.42
C VAL A 150 12.81 -4.88 -4.00
N CYS A 151 11.69 -5.56 -3.75
CA CYS A 151 11.12 -5.66 -2.40
C CYS A 151 12.06 -6.30 -1.39
N GLY A 152 12.79 -7.34 -1.80
CA GLY A 152 13.79 -8.00 -0.95
C GLY A 152 14.89 -7.04 -0.49
N LEU A 153 15.15 -5.97 -1.24
CA LEU A 153 16.12 -4.93 -0.88
C LEU A 153 15.54 -3.82 0.02
N PHE A 154 14.22 -3.68 0.09
CA PHE A 154 13.53 -2.73 0.98
C PHE A 154 13.35 -3.27 2.40
N TYR A 155 13.17 -4.59 2.56
CA TYR A 155 12.93 -5.22 3.85
C TYR A 155 13.68 -6.56 3.95
N PHE A 156 14.74 -6.57 4.76
CA PHE A 156 15.68 -7.69 4.88
C PHE A 156 15.11 -8.98 5.51
N PRO A 157 14.08 -9.01 6.39
CA PRO A 157 13.63 -10.29 6.95
C PRO A 157 12.91 -11.19 5.94
N ALA A 158 12.65 -10.70 4.72
CA ALA A 158 12.22 -11.56 3.62
C ALA A 158 13.31 -12.55 3.18
N THR A 159 14.60 -12.21 3.33
CA THR A 159 15.72 -13.12 3.03
C THR A 159 16.08 -14.00 4.24
N ILE A 160 16.01 -13.45 5.46
CA ILE A 160 16.29 -14.22 6.69
C ILE A 160 15.27 -15.36 6.87
N PHE A 161 14.00 -15.17 6.52
CA PHE A 161 13.02 -16.28 6.55
C PHE A 161 13.36 -17.41 5.56
N VAL A 162 14.07 -17.13 4.47
CA VAL A 162 14.52 -18.16 3.51
C VAL A 162 15.76 -18.90 4.02
N PHE A 163 16.64 -18.22 4.77
CA PHE A 163 17.87 -18.83 5.30
C PHE A 163 17.75 -19.40 6.73
N SER A 164 16.73 -19.01 7.51
CA SER A 164 16.54 -19.48 8.89
C SER A 164 15.89 -20.86 9.03
N TYR A 165 15.50 -21.49 7.91
CA TYR A 165 15.03 -22.88 7.84
C TYR A 165 15.99 -23.80 7.08
N GLY A 166 17.27 -23.44 7.02
CA GLY A 166 18.36 -24.27 6.46
C GLY A 166 19.25 -24.87 7.55
#